data_AF-A0A7Y4X2N9-F1
#
_entry.id   AF-A0A7Y4X2N9-F1
#
_cell.length_a   1.000
_cell.length_b   1.000
_cell.length_c   1.000
_cell.angle_alpha   90.00
_cell.angle_beta   90.00
_cell.angle_gamma   90.00
#
_symmetry.space_group_name_H-M   'P 1'
#
loop_
_entity.id
_entity.type
_entity.pdbx_description
1 polymer ?
#
loop_
_entity_poly.entity_id
_entity_poly.type
_entity_poly.pdbx_seq_one_letter_code
_entity_poly.pdbx_strand_id
1 'polypeptide(L)' 'AKSWELRAVMSLSRLWQQQGRGKEAHQMLSDIYGWFSEGFTTPDLQDAKLLVEQLA' A
#
# COMPACT_ATOMS: atom_id res chain seq x y z
N ALA A 1 3.53 -5.68 14.35
CA ALA A 1 3.61 -6.54 13.16
C ALA A 1 3.09 -5.83 11.91
N LYS A 2 1.88 -5.25 11.96
CA LYS A 2 1.21 -4.64 10.80
C LYS A 2 1.99 -3.58 10.02
N SER A 3 2.82 -2.75 10.66
CA SER A 3 3.69 -1.81 9.94
C SER A 3 4.72 -2.50 9.03
N TRP A 4 5.22 -3.68 9.42
CA TRP A 4 6.11 -4.47 8.56
C TRP A 4 5.36 -5.14 7.41
N GLU A 5 4.13 -5.60 7.66
CA GLU A 5 3.25 -6.11 6.61
C GLU A 5 2.94 -5.01 5.57
N LEU A 6 2.65 -3.79 6.01
CA LEU A 6 2.42 -2.64 5.12
C LEU A 6 3.61 -2.40 4.19
N ARG A 7 4.84 -2.36 4.74
CA ARG A 7 6.07 -2.17 3.93
C ARG A 7 6.28 -3.30 2.92
N ALA A 8 6.00 -4.54 3.30
CA ALA A 8 6.08 -5.68 2.40
C ALA A 8 5.05 -5.58 1.27
N VAL A 9 3.79 -5.27 1.60
CA VAL A 9 2.71 -5.08 0.61
C VAL A 9 2.99 -3.91 -0.32
N MET A 10 3.54 -2.79 0.18
CA MET A 10 3.97 -1.67 -0.68
C MET A 10 5.02 -2.11 -1.70
N SER A 11 6.02 -2.88 -1.26
CA SER A 11 7.08 -3.39 -2.14
C SER A 11 6.51 -4.33 -3.21
N LEU A 12 5.57 -5.21 -2.83
CA LEU A 12 4.87 -6.10 -3.75
C LEU A 12 3.97 -5.34 -4.73
N SER A 13 3.27 -4.31 -4.26
CA SER A 13 2.37 -3.48 -5.06
C SER A 13 3.13 -2.72 -6.15
N ARG A 14 4.33 -2.20 -5.83
CA ARG A 14 5.22 -1.59 -6.84
C ARG A 14 5.69 -2.59 -7.89
N LEU A 15 6.02 -3.82 -7.48
CA LEU A 15 6.39 -4.88 -8.42
C LEU A 15 5.23 -5.24 -9.36
N TRP A 16 4.02 -5.39 -8.82
CA TRP A 16 2.82 -5.67 -9.62
C TRP A 16 2.45 -4.53 -10.55
N GLN A 17 2.62 -3.27 -10.13
CA GLN A 17 2.46 -2.12 -11.01
C GLN A 17 3.36 -2.23 -12.25
N GLN A 18 4.64 -2.57 -12.07
CA GLN A 18 5.59 -2.77 -13.18
C GLN A 18 5.21 -3.94 -14.09
N GLN A 19 4.48 -4.93 -13.57
CA GLN A 19 3.97 -6.07 -14.34
C GLN A 19 2.61 -5.80 -15.01
N GLY A 20 2.09 -4.58 -14.94
CA GLY A 20 0.76 -4.23 -15.48
C GLY A 20 -0.41 -4.72 -14.62
N ARG A 21 -0.14 -5.23 -13.41
CA ARG A 21 -1.11 -5.79 -12.46
C ARG A 21 -1.61 -4.73 -11.47
N GLY A 22 -1.91 -3.53 -11.98
CA GLY A 22 -2.25 -2.35 -11.17
C GLY A 22 -3.48 -2.54 -10.29
N LYS A 23 -4.53 -3.20 -10.78
CA LYS A 23 -5.76 -3.46 -10.01
C LYS A 23 -5.53 -4.34 -8.78
N GLU A 24 -4.72 -5.40 -8.92
CA GLU A 24 -4.40 -6.30 -7.82
C GLU A 24 -3.50 -5.61 -6.79
N ALA A 25 -2.55 -4.79 -7.26
CA ALA A 25 -1.74 -3.94 -6.40
C ALA A 25 -2.59 -2.95 -5.61
N HIS A 26 -3.53 -2.28 -6.27
CA HIS A 26 -4.44 -1.33 -5.63
C HIS A 26 -5.29 -2.02 -4.56
N GLN A 27 -5.90 -3.16 -4.88
CA GLN A 27 -6.77 -3.89 -3.95
C GLN A 27 -6.00 -4.32 -2.70
N MET A 28 -4.86 -5.01 -2.88
CA MET A 28 -4.09 -5.54 -1.75
C MET A 28 -3.54 -4.42 -0.86
N LEU A 29 -3.05 -3.33 -1.46
CA LEU A 29 -2.54 -2.19 -0.69
C LEU A 29 -3.66 -1.45 0.04
N SER A 30 -4.82 -1.29 -0.59
CA SER A 30 -5.98 -0.65 0.05
C SER A 30 -6.48 -1.46 1.25
N ASP A 31 -6.50 -2.79 1.14
CA ASP A 31 -6.93 -3.67 2.23
C ASP A 31 -6.04 -3.54 3.46
N ILE A 32 -4.70 -3.56 3.29
CA ILE A 32 -3.78 -3.42 4.41
C ILE A 32 -3.76 -1.99 4.95
N TYR A 33 -3.88 -0.98 4.08
CA TYR A 33 -3.94 0.43 4.48
C TYR A 33 -5.19 0.72 5.30
N GLY A 34 -6.36 0.17 4.91
CA GLY A 34 -7.63 0.31 5.61
C GLY A 34 -7.69 -0.36 6.99
N TRP A 35 -6.72 -1.23 7.32
CA TRP A 35 -6.61 -1.80 8.67
C TRP A 35 -6.14 -0.77 9.70
N PHE A 36 -5.42 0.27 9.28
CA PHE A 36 -4.93 1.29 10.18
C PHE A 36 -6.04 2.30 10.47
N SER A 37 -6.33 2.52 11.76
CA SER A 37 -7.22 3.59 12.23
C SER A 37 -6.47 4.81 12.75
N GLU A 38 -5.16 4.68 12.97
CA GLU A 38 -4.28 5.69 13.57
C GLU A 38 -2.91 5.70 12.88
N GLY A 39 -2.11 6.73 13.14
CA GLY A 39 -0.73 6.82 12.64
C GLY A 39 -0.61 7.29 11.19
N PHE A 40 -1.67 7.85 10.59
CA PHE A 40 -1.65 8.40 9.22
C PHE A 40 -0.64 9.53 8.98
N THR A 41 -0.04 10.06 10.04
CA THR A 41 1.07 11.03 9.98
C THR A 41 2.44 10.36 9.91
N THR A 42 2.52 9.04 10.07
CA THR A 42 3.78 8.30 9.93
C THR A 42 4.19 8.21 8.46
N PRO A 43 5.50 8.24 8.16
CA PRO A 43 5.99 8.17 6.77
C PRO A 43 5.45 6.95 6.01
N ASP A 44 5.42 5.77 6.64
CA ASP A 44 4.94 4.54 6.01
C ASP A 44 3.48 4.66 5.54
N LEU A 45 2.60 5.27 6.34
CA LEU A 45 1.19 5.43 5.99
C LEU A 45 0.95 6.57 4.99
N GLN A 46 1.79 7.60 4.99
CA GLN A 46 1.75 8.64 3.95
C GLN A 46 2.19 8.07 2.59
N ASP A 47 3.27 7.29 2.57
CA ASP A 47 3.76 6.64 1.35
C ASP A 47 2.76 5.61 0.82
N ALA A 48 2.13 4.84 1.71
CA ALA A 48 1.09 3.89 1.33
C ALA A 48 -0.10 4.61 0.68
N LYS A 49 -0.57 5.73 1.25
CA LYS A 49 -1.65 6.52 0.68
C LYS A 49 -1.33 6.99 -0.74
N LEU A 50 -0.16 7.58 -0.94
CA LEU A 50 0.29 8.05 -2.26
C LEU A 50 0.33 6.90 -3.27
N LEU A 51 0.79 5.72 -2.84
CA LEU A 51 0.84 4.56 -3.72
C LEU A 51 -0.56 4.02 -4.04
N VAL A 52 -1.51 4.02 -3.09
CA VAL A 52 -2.92 3.66 -3.37
C VAL A 52 -3.51 4.59 -4.43
N GLU A 53 -3.31 5.91 -4.27
CA GLU A 53 -3.79 6.93 -5.22
C GLU A 53 -3.16 6.79 -6.62
N GLN A 54 -1.90 6.36 -6.71
CA GLN A 54 -1.21 6.11 -7.97
C GLN A 54 -1.66 4.84 -8.69
N LEU A 55 -2.25 3.88 -7.96
CA LEU A 55 -2.68 2.59 -8.51
C LEU A 55 -4.17 2.57 -8.90
N ALA A 56 -4.92 3.61 -8.54
CA ALA A 56 -6.31 3.83 -8.94
C ALA A 56 -6.41 4.19 -10.44
#